data_AF-A0A1V6EU85-F1
#
_entry.id   AF-A0A1V6EU85-F1
#
_cell.length_a   1.000
_cell.length_b   1.000
_cell.length_c   1.000
_cell.angle_alpha   90.00
_cell.angle_beta   90.00
_cell.angle_gamma   90.00
#
_symmetry.space_group_name_H-M   'P 1'
#
loop_
_entity.id
_entity.type
_entity.pdbx_description
1 polymer ?
#
loop_
_entity_poly.entity_id
_entity_poly.type
_entity_poly.pdbx_seq_one_letter_code
_entity_poly.pdbx_strand_id
1 'polypeptide(L)' 'MLIKPAAPGTGVIAGGTARAIFEVAGIENILCKSLGSNTPTNVVKATINGLKSMRTISDIARLRNKTIAQITGQEEK' A
#
# COMPACT_ATOMS: atom_id res chain seq x y z
N MET A 1 7.27 8.92 0.08
CA MET A 1 5.79 8.87 0.26
C MET A 1 5.48 7.72 1.18
N LEU A 2 4.60 7.91 2.16
CA LEU A 2 4.16 6.86 3.07
C LEU A 2 2.78 6.37 2.65
N ILE A 3 2.64 5.06 2.48
CA ILE A 3 1.38 4.38 2.22
C ILE A 3 1.20 3.34 3.33
N LYS A 4 0.08 3.42 4.05
CA LYS A 4 -0.23 2.51 5.16
C LYS A 4 -1.64 1.95 4.98
N PRO A 5 -1.85 0.63 5.09
CA PRO A 5 -3.18 0.04 5.08
C PRO A 5 -4.00 0.56 6.26
N ALA A 6 -5.29 0.77 6.04
CA ALA A 6 -6.21 1.24 7.05
C ALA A 6 -7.25 0.16 7.40
N ALA A 7 -7.89 0.30 8.56
CA ALA A 7 -8.99 -0.57 8.94
C ALA A 7 -10.23 -0.31 8.06
N PRO A 8 -11.14 -1.31 7.91
CA PRO A 8 -12.41 -1.10 7.22
C PRO A 8 -13.18 0.11 7.77
N GLY A 9 -13.75 0.92 6.88
CA GLY A 9 -14.50 2.13 7.25
C GLY A 9 -13.65 3.40 7.42
N THR A 10 -12.32 3.32 7.24
CA THR A 10 -11.45 4.51 7.29
C THR A 10 -11.60 5.41 6.06
N GLY A 11 -11.90 4.82 4.90
CA GLY A 11 -11.92 5.53 3.63
C GLY A 11 -10.52 5.90 3.12
N VAL A 12 -10.48 6.74 2.08
CA VAL A 12 -9.24 7.20 1.43
C VAL A 12 -8.77 8.50 2.07
N ILE A 13 -7.77 8.43 2.96
CA ILE A 13 -7.15 9.60 3.59
C ILE A 13 -5.81 9.88 2.88
N ALA A 14 -5.85 10.76 1.88
CA ALA A 14 -4.70 11.15 1.07
C ALA A 14 -4.84 12.58 0.53
N GLY A 15 -3.72 13.18 0.10
CA GLY A 15 -3.76 14.46 -0.63
C GLY A 15 -4.38 14.29 -2.02
N GLY A 16 -4.95 15.36 -2.59
CA GLY A 16 -5.80 15.31 -3.79
C GLY A 16 -5.25 14.49 -4.97
N THR A 17 -3.98 14.70 -5.34
CA THR A 17 -3.32 13.95 -6.42
C THR A 17 -3.25 12.44 -6.14
N ALA A 18 -2.92 12.06 -4.91
CA ALA A 18 -2.80 10.65 -4.52
C ALA A 18 -4.18 10.01 -4.33
N ARG A 19 -5.15 10.75 -3.79
CA ARG A 19 -6.54 10.31 -3.64
C ARG A 19 -7.14 9.89 -4.97
N ALA A 20 -7.02 10.71 -6.02
CA ALA A 20 -7.53 10.38 -7.34
C ALA A 20 -6.95 9.06 -7.90
N ILE A 21 -5.67 8.79 -7.65
CA ILE A 21 -5.02 7.54 -8.05
C ILE A 21 -5.59 6.36 -7.26
N PHE A 22 -5.74 6.49 -5.94
CA PHE A 22 -6.26 5.42 -5.09
C PHE A 22 -7.73 5.09 -5.40
N GLU A 23 -8.55 6.09 -5.67
CA GLU A 23 -9.95 5.92 -6.07
C GLU A 23 -10.07 5.16 -7.39
N VAL A 24 -9.28 5.54 -8.41
CA VAL A 24 -9.26 4.84 -9.71
C VAL A 24 -8.69 3.42 -9.58
N ALA A 25 -7.76 3.20 -8.64
CA ALA A 25 -7.23 1.88 -8.34
C ALA A 25 -8.20 0.98 -7.54
N GLY A 26 -9.36 1.50 -7.12
CA GLY A 26 -10.36 0.77 -6.33
C GLY A 26 -9.93 0.53 -4.88
N ILE A 27 -9.02 1.35 -4.33
CA ILE A 27 -8.57 1.22 -2.95
C ILE A 27 -9.50 2.03 -2.05
N GLU A 28 -10.23 1.34 -1.18
CA GLU A 28 -11.23 1.97 -0.33
C GLU A 28 -10.67 2.49 0.99
N ASN A 29 -9.69 1.79 1.59
CA ASN A 29 -9.23 2.06 2.96
C ASN A 29 -7.70 2.23 2.99
N ILE A 30 -7.24 3.47 3.07
CA ILE A 30 -5.81 3.79 2.99
C ILE A 30 -5.46 5.09 3.71
N LEU A 31 -4.32 5.09 4.40
CA LEU A 31 -3.69 6.29 4.96
C LEU A 31 -2.45 6.63 4.14
N CYS A 32 -2.37 7.87 3.65
CA CYS A 32 -1.26 8.30 2.83
C CYS A 32 -0.79 9.72 3.13
N LYS A 33 0.55 9.89 3.20
CA LYS A 33 1.20 11.18 3.39
C LYS A 33 2.43 11.32 2.49
N SER A 34 2.53 12.44 1.76
CA SER A 34 3.78 12.85 1.14
C SER A 34 4.72 13.42 2.21
N LEU A 35 5.94 12.87 2.29
CA LEU A 35 6.98 13.24 3.27
C LEU A 35 8.13 14.05 2.65
N GLY A 36 8.02 14.41 1.38
CA GLY A 36 9.06 15.13 0.65
C GLY A 36 8.42 16.13 -0.31
N SER A 37 8.90 16.17 -1.55
CA SER A 37 8.33 17.02 -2.59
C SER A 37 6.80 16.81 -2.73
N ASN A 38 6.07 17.92 -2.76
CA ASN A 38 4.62 17.99 -2.88
C ASN A 38 4.15 18.41 -4.27
N THR A 39 5.05 18.50 -5.26
CA THR A 39 4.65 18.81 -6.64
C THR A 39 3.77 17.67 -7.18
N PRO A 40 2.69 17.97 -7.92
CA PRO A 40 1.76 16.94 -8.39
C PRO A 40 2.46 15.80 -9.15
N THR A 41 3.37 16.13 -10.06
CA THR A 41 4.14 15.16 -10.84
C THR A 41 4.95 14.20 -9.97
N ASN A 42 5.59 14.70 -8.91
CA ASN A 42 6.38 13.85 -8.01
C ASN A 42 5.47 13.00 -7.13
N VAL A 43 4.33 13.53 -6.69
CA VAL A 43 3.33 12.76 -5.94
C VAL A 43 2.78 11.61 -6.79
N VAL A 44 2.44 11.84 -8.06
CA VAL A 44 2.01 10.77 -8.99
C VAL A 44 3.08 9.69 -9.10
N LYS A 45 4.32 10.07 -9.45
CA LYS A 45 5.44 9.12 -9.59
C LYS A 45 5.68 8.33 -8.31
N ALA A 46 5.68 8.99 -7.16
CA ALA A 46 5.89 8.34 -5.87
C ALA A 46 4.73 7.39 -5.49
N THR A 47 3.49 7.76 -5.82
CA THR A 47 2.30 6.91 -5.56
C THR A 47 2.40 5.62 -6.37
N ILE A 48 2.65 5.73 -7.68
CA ILE A 48 2.76 4.59 -8.58
C ILE A 48 3.94 3.69 -8.20
N ASN A 49 5.10 4.28 -7.88
CA ASN A 49 6.26 3.51 -7.44
C ASN A 49 5.99 2.78 -6.11
N GLY A 50 5.28 3.43 -5.18
CA GLY A 50 4.86 2.82 -3.91
C GLY A 50 3.99 1.58 -4.14
N LEU A 51 2.95 1.71 -4.98
CA LEU A 51 2.06 0.59 -5.33
C LEU A 51 2.80 -0.56 -6.02
N LYS A 52 3.70 -0.25 -6.96
CA LYS A 52 4.52 -1.27 -7.66
C LYS A 52 5.51 -1.99 -6.75
N SER A 53 5.94 -1.35 -5.66
CA SER A 53 6.89 -1.95 -4.71
C SER A 53 6.24 -2.91 -3.71
N MET A 54 4.91 -2.93 -3.64
CA MET A 54 4.18 -3.85 -2.77
C MET A 54 4.37 -5.29 -3.24
N ARG A 55 4.44 -6.21 -2.27
CA ARG A 55 4.63 -7.64 -2.52
C ARG A 55 3.50 -8.41 -1.86
N THR A 56 3.05 -9.47 -2.51
CA THR A 56 2.05 -10.36 -1.91
C THR A 56 2.70 -11.28 -0.89
N ILE A 57 1.89 -11.84 0.01
CA ILE A 57 2.36 -12.82 1.00
C ILE A 57 2.95 -14.04 0.27
N SER A 58 2.33 -14.48 -0.83
CA SER A 58 2.81 -15.59 -1.65
C SER A 58 4.18 -15.32 -2.27
N ASP A 59 4.43 -14.10 -2.77
CA ASP A 59 5.74 -13.73 -3.30
C ASP A 59 6.82 -13.81 -2.21
N ILE A 60 6.52 -13.32 -1.02
CA ILE A 60 7.45 -13.35 0.12
C ILE A 60 7.69 -14.80 0.59
N ALA A 61 6.66 -15.63 0.65
CA ALA A 61 6.76 -17.03 1.01
C ALA A 61 7.68 -17.79 0.05
N ARG A 62 7.50 -17.59 -1.27
CA ARG A 62 8.35 -18.15 -2.32
C ARG A 62 9.80 -17.66 -2.22
N LEU A 63 10.01 -16.36 -2.06
CA LEU A 63 11.35 -15.78 -1.95
C LEU A 63 12.12 -16.27 -0.71
N ARG A 64 11.40 -16.57 0.38
CA ARG A 64 11.98 -16.99 1.66
C ARG A 64 11.99 -18.51 1.86
N ASN A 65 11.50 -19.29 0.89
CA ASN A 65 11.32 -20.75 0.99
C ASN A 65 10.57 -21.18 2.27
N LYS A 66 9.50 -20.46 2.62
CA LYS A 66 8.66 -20.75 3.77
C LYS A 66 7.21 -20.93 3.34
N THR A 67 6.42 -21.62 4.16
CA THR A 67 4.98 -21.69 3.93
C THR A 67 4.31 -20.37 4.28
N ILE A 68 3.11 -20.12 3.72
CA ILE A 68 2.35 -18.89 3.98
C ILE A 68 2.07 -18.74 5.49
N ALA A 69 1.70 -19.83 6.18
CA ALA A 69 1.44 -19.85 7.61
C ALA A 69 2.67 -19.40 8.43
N GLN A 70 3.88 -19.84 8.05
CA GLN A 70 5.12 -19.42 8.70
C GLN A 70 5.48 -17.94 8.47
N ILE A 71 4.97 -17.33 7.40
CA ILE A 71 5.19 -15.91 7.09
C ILE A 71 4.19 -15.02 7.81
N THR A 72 2.93 -15.44 7.92
CA THR A 72 1.87 -14.66 8.57
C THR A 72 1.85 -14.81 10.09
N GLY A 73 2.52 -15.83 10.65
CA GLY A 73 2.52 -16.09 12.09
C GLY A 73 1.15 -16.48 12.63
N GLN A 74 0.21 -16.83 11.74
CA GLN A 74 -1.09 -17.38 12.10
C GLN A 74 -0.91 -18.89 12.24
N GLU A 75 -0.43 -19.32 13.40
CA GLU A 75 -0.60 -20.70 13.85
C GLU A 75 -2.09 -20.91 14.16
N GLU A 76 -2.61 -22.08 13.74
CA GLU A 76 -3.97 -22.54 13.97
C GLU A 76 -4.39 -22.32 15.43
N LYS A 77 -5.46 -21.56 15.62
CA LYS A 77 -6.41 -21.81 16.70
C LYS A 77 -7.63 -22.49 16.10
#